data_AF-A0A2Y9D3K8-F1
#
_entry.id   AF-A0A2Y9D3K8-F1
#
_cell.length_a   1.000
_cell.length_b   1.000
_cell.length_c   1.000
_cell.angle_alpha   90.00
_cell.angle_beta   90.00
_cell.angle_gamma   90.00
#
_symmetry.space_group_name_H-M   'P 1'
#
loop_
_entity.id
_entity.type
_entity.pdbx_description
1 polymer ?
#
loop_
_entity_poly.entity_id
_entity_poly.type
_entity_poly.pdbx_seq_one_letter_code
_entity_poly.pdbx_strand_id
1 'polypeptide(L)'
;MFGLGVLMLALATVHCIPNFTFDSDATAGNLELDFTYDENAIDDYYPLDGFLSFDRANEWLTILINKYPSNITTKPLDRSHEGRSIRAVYINRQQEKKIIVVANLHAREWAATSSAIYIIHELIYHANKYPEASQFQWIVVPIANPDGYEYTTTTDRLWRKNRNSPLGIDLNRNFGYKWEVEVNPDDKNPEGDTYRGPSAFSEQESKAIGNLLKEHAQTTMLYVDLHTFGETILYPWSFTDEAAPNAAWSRSVAEEGARGILLRSGKLFLNRFVKAIKLDTVRKN
;
A
#
# COMPACT_ATOMS: atom_id res chain seq x y z
N MET A 1 0.18 39.42 5.64
CA MET A 1 -0.69 38.40 5.03
C MET A 1 0.15 37.60 4.06
N PHE A 2 0.70 36.46 4.49
CA PHE A 2 1.46 35.56 3.63
C PHE A 2 0.53 34.43 3.18
N GLY A 3 0.37 34.28 1.86
CA GLY A 3 -0.48 33.26 1.25
C GLY A 3 0.13 31.88 1.39
N LEU A 4 -0.67 30.93 1.89
CA LEU A 4 -0.37 29.50 1.79
C LEU A 4 -0.50 29.07 0.33
N GLY A 5 0.63 28.74 -0.28
CA GLY A 5 0.66 27.99 -1.54
C GLY A 5 0.08 26.60 -1.28
N VAL A 6 -1.05 26.30 -1.91
CA VAL A 6 -1.66 24.97 -1.91
C VAL A 6 -0.80 24.08 -2.81
N LEU A 7 0.07 23.27 -2.19
CA LEU A 7 0.73 22.18 -2.90
C LEU A 7 -0.34 21.13 -3.21
N MET A 8 -0.65 20.92 -4.49
CA MET A 8 -1.62 19.93 -4.92
C MET A 8 -1.00 18.53 -4.88
N LEU A 9 -1.24 17.80 -3.78
CA LEU A 9 -0.98 16.37 -3.71
C LEU A 9 -2.01 15.64 -4.59
N ALA A 10 -1.55 14.83 -5.55
CA ALA A 10 -2.41 13.83 -6.17
C ALA A 10 -2.47 12.61 -5.23
N LEU A 11 -3.68 12.23 -4.81
CA LEU A 11 -3.93 10.99 -4.08
C LEU A 11 -4.63 10.02 -5.03
N ALA A 12 -4.06 8.84 -5.22
CA ALA A 12 -4.67 7.77 -5.98
C ALA A 12 -4.69 6.48 -5.14
N THR A 13 -5.84 5.86 -5.00
CA THR A 13 -5.94 4.50 -4.48
C THR A 13 -6.08 3.54 -5.66
N VAL A 14 -5.16 2.61 -5.83
CA VAL A 14 -5.14 1.67 -6.97
C VAL A 14 -5.52 0.28 -6.47
N HIS A 15 -6.59 -0.27 -7.02
CA HIS A 15 -7.07 -1.63 -6.76
C HIS A 15 -6.59 -2.57 -7.87
N CYS A 16 -5.70 -3.50 -7.55
CA CYS A 16 -5.17 -4.47 -8.54
C CYS A 16 -5.81 -5.86 -8.40
N ILE A 17 -5.75 -6.65 -9.47
CA ILE A 17 -5.92 -8.11 -9.42
C ILE A 17 -4.57 -8.72 -9.84
N PRO A 18 -3.99 -9.63 -9.05
CA PRO A 18 -2.78 -10.30 -9.47
C PRO A 18 -3.07 -11.23 -10.66
N ASN A 19 -2.21 -11.21 -11.67
CA ASN A 19 -2.37 -12.00 -12.89
C ASN A 19 -1.58 -13.33 -12.75
N PHE A 20 -1.86 -14.11 -11.71
CA PHE A 20 -1.31 -15.47 -11.56
C PHE A 20 -2.24 -16.46 -12.29
N THR A 21 -1.68 -17.30 -13.16
CA THR A 21 -2.37 -18.51 -13.62
C THR A 21 -2.55 -19.42 -12.42
N PHE A 22 -3.79 -19.64 -11.98
CA PHE A 22 -4.09 -20.65 -10.97
C PHE A 22 -3.76 -22.03 -11.56
N ASP A 23 -2.68 -22.63 -11.07
CA ASP A 23 -2.48 -24.07 -11.20
C ASP A 23 -3.30 -24.75 -10.10
N SER A 24 -4.33 -25.52 -10.51
CA SER A 24 -5.20 -26.24 -9.58
C SER A 24 -4.48 -27.37 -8.83
N ASP A 25 -3.25 -27.71 -9.25
CA ASP A 25 -2.44 -28.77 -8.64
C ASP A 25 -1.41 -28.20 -7.63
N ALA A 26 -1.32 -26.88 -7.47
CA ALA A 26 -0.48 -26.26 -6.46
C ALA A 26 -1.10 -26.45 -5.06
N THR A 27 -0.65 -27.48 -4.35
CA THR A 27 -0.95 -27.64 -2.93
C THR A 27 -0.54 -26.38 -2.17
N ALA A 28 -1.41 -25.88 -1.28
CA ALA A 28 -1.11 -24.84 -0.30
C ALA A 28 -0.07 -25.36 0.71
N GLY A 29 1.15 -25.61 0.25
CA GLY A 29 2.30 -25.93 1.06
C GLY A 29 2.99 -24.63 1.40
N ASN A 30 2.97 -24.26 2.68
CA ASN A 30 3.97 -23.35 3.21
C ASN A 30 5.32 -24.04 2.97
N LEU A 31 6.05 -23.60 1.95
CA LEU A 31 7.43 -24.02 1.72
C LEU A 31 8.28 -23.43 2.84
N GLU A 32 8.30 -24.13 3.98
CA GLU A 32 9.36 -23.99 4.97
C GLU A 32 10.63 -24.60 4.35
N LEU A 33 11.42 -23.75 3.70
CA LEU A 33 12.77 -24.08 3.28
C LEU A 33 13.76 -23.46 4.28
N ASP A 34 14.44 -24.36 4.99
CA ASP A 34 15.56 -24.09 5.89
C ASP A 34 16.74 -23.53 5.08
N PHE A 35 17.28 -22.36 5.45
CA PHE A 35 18.38 -21.73 4.73
C PHE A 35 19.46 -21.20 5.66
N THR A 36 20.65 -21.76 5.50
CA THR A 36 21.93 -21.09 5.77
C THR A 36 22.18 -20.01 4.71
N TYR A 37 22.56 -18.81 5.14
CA TYR A 37 22.84 -17.63 4.30
C TYR A 37 23.90 -17.92 3.21
N ASP A 38 23.52 -17.80 1.93
CA ASP A 38 24.42 -17.80 0.77
C ASP A 38 24.18 -16.52 -0.06
N GLU A 39 25.24 -15.75 -0.28
CA GLU A 39 25.26 -14.51 -1.04
C GLU A 39 24.97 -14.69 -2.54
N ASN A 40 25.09 -15.92 -3.06
CA ASN A 40 24.77 -16.29 -4.44
C ASN A 40 23.33 -16.80 -4.61
N ALA A 41 22.60 -17.13 -3.53
CA ALA A 41 21.23 -17.64 -3.59
C ALA A 41 20.18 -16.58 -4.00
N ILE A 42 20.60 -15.33 -4.24
CA ILE A 42 19.74 -14.25 -4.75
C ILE A 42 19.16 -14.59 -6.12
N ASP A 43 19.85 -15.39 -6.93
CA ASP A 43 19.35 -15.83 -8.24
C ASP A 43 18.39 -17.04 -8.12
N ASP A 44 18.36 -17.73 -6.97
CA ASP A 44 17.50 -18.89 -6.71
C ASP A 44 16.20 -18.54 -5.95
N TYR A 45 16.09 -17.34 -5.38
CA TYR A 45 14.87 -16.83 -4.75
C TYR A 45 14.41 -15.52 -5.37
N TYR A 46 13.47 -15.59 -6.30
CA TYR A 46 12.87 -14.41 -6.88
C TYR A 46 11.72 -13.93 -5.99
N PRO A 47 11.73 -12.69 -5.47
CA PRO A 47 10.71 -12.16 -4.56
C PRO A 47 9.30 -12.10 -5.18
N LEU A 48 9.19 -12.41 -6.47
CA LEU A 48 7.98 -12.39 -7.27
C LEU A 48 7.44 -13.80 -7.58
N ASP A 49 8.11 -14.87 -7.13
CA ASP A 49 7.64 -16.25 -7.33
C ASP A 49 6.47 -16.64 -6.40
N GLY A 50 6.16 -15.78 -5.41
CA GLY A 50 5.03 -16.01 -4.51
C GLY A 50 4.70 -14.80 -3.64
N PHE A 51 3.81 -15.03 -2.67
CA PHE A 51 3.50 -14.04 -1.64
C PHE A 51 4.50 -14.16 -0.49
N LEU A 52 5.34 -13.14 -0.30
CA LEU A 52 6.34 -13.14 0.77
C LEU A 52 5.69 -13.07 2.15
N SER A 53 6.21 -13.81 3.13
CA SER A 53 5.90 -13.53 4.54
C SER A 53 6.51 -12.19 4.97
N PHE A 54 6.11 -11.68 6.14
CA PHE A 54 6.70 -10.44 6.68
C PHE A 54 8.22 -10.56 6.83
N ASP A 55 8.71 -11.68 7.37
CA ASP A 55 10.14 -11.91 7.57
C ASP A 55 10.89 -12.04 6.24
N ARG A 56 10.36 -12.81 5.28
CA ARG A 56 10.98 -12.95 3.94
C ARG A 56 11.04 -11.62 3.18
N ALA A 57 10.01 -10.78 3.29
CA ALA A 57 10.04 -9.44 2.71
C ALA A 57 11.16 -8.57 3.33
N ASN A 58 11.36 -8.65 4.64
CA ASN A 58 12.43 -7.91 5.34
C ASN A 58 13.84 -8.44 5.04
N GLU A 59 14.00 -9.76 4.92
CA GLU A 59 15.25 -10.41 4.49
C GLU A 59 15.62 -9.94 3.09
N TRP A 60 14.68 -10.02 2.14
CA TRP A 60 14.88 -9.56 0.77
C TRP A 60 15.28 -8.07 0.70
N LEU A 61 14.61 -7.20 1.45
CA LEU A 61 14.99 -5.78 1.53
C LEU A 61 16.42 -5.59 2.07
N THR A 62 16.81 -6.38 3.07
CA THR A 62 18.17 -6.32 3.65
C THR A 62 19.22 -6.71 2.61
N ILE A 63 18.96 -7.76 1.85
CA ILE A 63 19.80 -8.21 0.73
C ILE A 63 19.95 -7.09 -0.31
N LEU A 64 18.84 -6.46 -0.73
CA LEU A 64 18.88 -5.37 -1.70
C LEU A 64 19.69 -4.17 -1.22
N ILE A 65 19.56 -3.80 0.06
CA ILE A 65 20.31 -2.69 0.65
C ILE A 65 21.81 -2.98 0.62
N ASN A 66 22.22 -4.21 0.94
CA ASN A 66 23.62 -4.61 0.91
C ASN A 66 24.19 -4.62 -0.51
N LYS A 67 23.38 -5.03 -1.51
CA LYS A 67 23.79 -5.08 -2.92
C LYS A 67 23.82 -3.70 -3.59
N TYR A 68 22.92 -2.79 -3.21
CA TYR A 68 22.77 -1.46 -3.83
C TYR A 68 22.75 -0.30 -2.81
N PRO A 69 23.76 -0.17 -1.92
CA PRO A 69 23.71 0.73 -0.76
C PRO A 69 23.66 2.23 -1.11
N SER A 70 24.09 2.62 -2.31
CA SER A 70 23.94 3.98 -2.81
C SER A 70 22.50 4.32 -3.21
N ASN A 71 21.75 3.34 -3.72
CA ASN A 71 20.46 3.54 -4.38
C ASN A 71 19.27 3.37 -3.44
N ILE A 72 19.37 2.44 -2.48
CA ILE A 72 18.28 2.05 -1.58
C ILE A 72 18.71 2.10 -0.12
N THR A 73 17.79 2.51 0.75
CA THR A 73 17.90 2.32 2.20
C THR A 73 16.52 2.10 2.79
N THR A 74 16.45 1.74 4.06
CA THR A 74 15.18 1.65 4.80
C THR A 74 15.26 2.39 6.11
N LYS A 75 14.12 2.91 6.58
CA LYS A 75 13.96 3.43 7.94
C LYS A 75 12.70 2.85 8.59
N PRO A 76 12.76 2.48 9.88
CA PRO A 76 11.53 2.24 10.64
C PRO A 76 10.76 3.57 10.77
N LEU A 77 9.45 3.51 10.52
CA LEU A 77 8.53 4.63 10.75
C LEU A 77 7.98 4.60 12.18
N ASP A 78 7.55 3.41 12.61
CA ASP A 78 7.06 3.12 13.96
C ASP A 78 7.00 1.59 14.17
N ARG A 79 6.38 1.16 15.26
CA ARG A 79 5.98 -0.23 15.50
C ARG A 79 4.47 -0.41 15.43
N SER A 80 4.05 -1.61 15.06
CA SER A 80 2.66 -2.04 15.11
C SER A 80 2.21 -2.38 16.54
N HIS A 81 0.93 -2.71 16.72
CA HIS A 81 0.37 -3.09 18.02
C HIS A 81 1.13 -4.25 18.70
N GLU A 82 1.49 -5.28 17.94
CA GLU A 82 2.26 -6.45 18.42
C GLU A 82 3.78 -6.24 18.33
N GLY A 83 4.24 -5.03 17.98
CA GLY A 83 5.64 -4.63 18.08
C GLY A 83 6.49 -4.88 16.83
N ARG A 84 5.90 -5.30 15.70
CA ARG A 84 6.61 -5.45 14.41
C ARG A 84 6.94 -4.08 13.82
N SER A 85 8.09 -3.99 13.17
CA SER A 85 8.56 -2.73 12.57
C SER A 85 7.76 -2.39 11.32
N ILE A 86 7.21 -1.19 11.25
CA ILE A 86 6.62 -0.63 10.04
C ILE A 86 7.74 0.12 9.31
N ARG A 87 8.16 -0.36 8.14
CA ARG A 87 9.35 0.14 7.45
C ARG A 87 9.01 0.83 6.14
N ALA A 88 9.63 1.99 5.93
CA ALA A 88 9.69 2.65 4.63
C ALA A 88 11.01 2.33 3.93
N VAL A 89 10.91 2.06 2.62
CA VAL A 89 12.02 1.88 1.67
C VAL A 89 12.20 3.19 0.91
N TYR A 90 13.41 3.74 0.88
CA TYR A 90 13.74 4.97 0.19
C TYR A 90 14.68 4.68 -0.98
N ILE A 91 14.26 5.04 -2.19
CA ILE A 91 15.01 4.85 -3.44
C ILE A 91 15.23 6.21 -4.11
N ASN A 92 16.40 6.43 -4.74
CA ASN A 92 16.77 7.71 -5.37
C ASN A 92 16.76 8.89 -4.38
N ARG A 93 17.41 8.71 -3.22
CA ARG A 93 17.37 9.61 -2.05
C ARG A 93 17.84 11.04 -2.30
N GLN A 94 18.56 11.26 -3.39
CA GLN A 94 19.06 12.56 -3.81
C GLN A 94 17.99 13.46 -4.46
N GLN A 95 16.85 12.90 -4.88
CA GLN A 95 15.82 13.66 -5.58
C GLN A 95 14.92 14.43 -4.61
N GLU A 96 14.61 15.68 -4.92
CA GLU A 96 13.79 16.53 -4.04
C GLU A 96 12.32 16.14 -4.05
N LYS A 97 11.77 15.87 -5.25
CA LYS A 97 10.37 15.51 -5.48
C LYS A 97 10.12 14.06 -5.11
N LYS A 98 9.05 13.81 -4.35
CA LYS A 98 8.76 12.49 -3.77
C LYS A 98 7.51 11.86 -4.38
N ILE A 99 7.58 10.55 -4.56
CA ILE A 99 6.41 9.69 -4.77
C ILE A 99 6.33 8.76 -3.57
N ILE A 100 5.19 8.76 -2.89
CA ILE A 100 4.95 7.88 -1.74
C ILE A 100 4.00 6.77 -2.18
N VAL A 101 4.36 5.53 -1.93
CA VAL A 101 3.53 4.36 -2.19
C VAL A 101 3.34 3.60 -0.88
N VAL A 102 2.10 3.37 -0.49
CA VAL A 102 1.75 2.55 0.68
C VAL A 102 0.96 1.36 0.18
N ALA A 103 1.20 0.20 0.79
CA ALA A 103 0.45 -1.01 0.51
C ALA A 103 0.08 -1.73 1.81
N ASN A 104 -0.91 -2.62 1.71
CA ASN A 104 -1.31 -3.52 2.79
C ASN A 104 -1.80 -2.80 4.06
N LEU A 105 -2.58 -1.73 3.91
CA LEU A 105 -3.39 -1.23 5.04
C LEU A 105 -4.44 -2.28 5.44
N HIS A 106 -4.99 -3.01 4.46
CA HIS A 106 -5.80 -4.20 4.73
C HIS A 106 -4.96 -5.46 4.58
N ALA A 107 -4.95 -6.28 5.64
CA ALA A 107 -4.05 -7.42 5.76
C ALA A 107 -4.20 -8.47 4.66
N ARG A 108 -5.44 -8.89 4.36
CA ARG A 108 -5.74 -9.93 3.35
C ARG A 108 -5.33 -9.61 1.91
N GLU A 109 -4.97 -8.36 1.62
CA GLU A 109 -4.71 -7.87 0.26
C GLU A 109 -3.26 -8.13 -0.16
N TRP A 110 -2.84 -9.41 -0.16
CA TRP A 110 -1.45 -9.81 -0.42
C TRP A 110 -0.90 -9.33 -1.76
N ALA A 111 -1.74 -9.21 -2.78
CA ALA A 111 -1.32 -8.69 -4.08
C ALA A 111 -0.97 -7.19 -4.06
N ALA A 112 -1.48 -6.41 -3.10
CA ALA A 112 -1.01 -5.03 -2.88
C ALA A 112 0.44 -5.05 -2.37
N THR A 113 0.74 -5.92 -1.40
CA THR A 113 2.11 -6.14 -0.89
C THR A 113 3.06 -6.55 -2.02
N SER A 114 2.69 -7.57 -2.81
CA SER A 114 3.49 -8.02 -3.95
C SER A 114 3.68 -6.93 -5.01
N SER A 115 2.67 -6.08 -5.24
CA SER A 115 2.80 -4.96 -6.17
C SER A 115 3.81 -3.92 -5.68
N ALA A 116 3.82 -3.61 -4.37
CA ALA A 116 4.83 -2.73 -3.79
C ALA A 116 6.25 -3.32 -3.86
N ILE A 117 6.39 -4.63 -3.62
CA ILE A 117 7.65 -5.36 -3.80
C ILE A 117 8.11 -5.31 -5.26
N TYR A 118 7.18 -5.51 -6.22
CA TYR A 118 7.47 -5.40 -7.65
C TYR A 118 7.96 -4.00 -8.03
N ILE A 119 7.32 -2.94 -7.52
CA ILE A 119 7.76 -1.56 -7.75
C ILE A 119 9.20 -1.36 -7.23
N ILE A 120 9.50 -1.82 -6.02
CA ILE A 120 10.87 -1.74 -5.45
C ILE A 120 11.85 -2.51 -6.34
N HIS A 121 11.49 -3.73 -6.75
CA HIS A 121 12.31 -4.56 -7.64
C HIS A 121 12.63 -3.84 -8.96
N GLU A 122 11.61 -3.35 -9.68
CA GLU A 122 11.78 -2.66 -10.97
C GLU A 122 12.63 -1.39 -10.85
N LEU A 123 12.42 -0.60 -9.80
CA LEU A 123 13.17 0.63 -9.57
C LEU A 123 14.65 0.40 -9.22
N ILE A 124 15.01 -0.80 -8.78
CA ILE A 124 16.39 -1.16 -8.44
C ILE A 124 17.07 -1.89 -9.60
N TYR A 125 16.48 -2.97 -10.10
CA TYR A 125 17.09 -3.81 -11.13
C TYR A 125 16.93 -3.27 -12.55
N HIS A 126 15.91 -2.45 -12.78
CA HIS A 126 15.52 -1.99 -14.12
C HIS A 126 15.32 -0.47 -14.20
N ALA A 127 15.99 0.29 -13.33
CA ALA A 127 15.90 1.74 -13.26
C ALA A 127 16.11 2.43 -14.62
N ASN A 128 17.02 1.91 -15.45
CA ASN A 128 17.33 2.43 -16.78
C ASN A 128 16.16 2.32 -17.78
N LYS A 129 15.18 1.44 -17.55
CA LYS A 129 13.96 1.35 -18.36
C LYS A 129 12.96 2.47 -18.04
N TYR A 130 13.15 3.17 -16.93
CA TYR A 130 12.22 4.17 -16.40
C TYR A 130 12.97 5.48 -16.05
N PRO A 131 13.56 6.18 -17.04
CA PRO A 131 14.33 7.39 -16.79
C PRO A 131 13.50 8.50 -16.13
N GLU A 132 12.20 8.59 -16.43
CA GLU A 132 11.27 9.53 -15.81
C GLU A 132 11.05 9.20 -14.33
N ALA A 133 10.94 7.92 -13.97
CA ALA A 133 10.80 7.48 -12.57
C ALA A 133 12.06 7.82 -11.75
N SER A 134 13.23 7.86 -12.38
CA SER A 134 14.50 8.19 -11.74
C SER A 134 14.63 9.66 -11.32
N GLN A 135 13.72 10.53 -11.79
CA GLN A 135 13.64 11.94 -11.40
C GLN A 135 12.97 12.17 -10.03
N PHE A 136 12.41 11.11 -9.42
CA PHE A 136 11.72 11.18 -8.14
C PHE A 136 12.41 10.32 -7.09
N GLN A 137 12.32 10.75 -5.84
CA GLN A 137 12.62 9.93 -4.69
C GLN A 137 11.38 9.09 -4.39
N TRP A 138 11.54 7.77 -4.38
CA TRP A 138 10.45 6.86 -4.07
C TRP A 138 10.52 6.48 -2.60
N ILE A 139 9.37 6.57 -1.93
CA ILE A 139 9.20 6.14 -0.55
C ILE A 139 8.10 5.09 -0.53
N VAL A 140 8.48 3.83 -0.36
CA VAL A 140 7.56 2.70 -0.46
C VAL A 140 7.41 2.03 0.90
N VAL A 141 6.17 1.88 1.38
CA VAL A 141 5.82 1.10 2.57
C VAL A 141 5.10 -0.16 2.10
N PRO A 142 5.80 -1.30 1.92
CA PRO A 142 5.19 -2.49 1.33
C PRO A 142 4.20 -3.20 2.27
N ILE A 143 4.43 -3.12 3.58
CA ILE A 143 3.58 -3.76 4.60
C ILE A 143 3.27 -2.72 5.68
N ALA A 144 2.16 -1.99 5.53
CA ALA A 144 1.72 -1.00 6.51
C ALA A 144 1.02 -1.62 7.73
N ASN A 145 0.44 -2.82 7.58
CA ASN A 145 -0.24 -3.57 8.64
C ASN A 145 0.48 -4.91 8.92
N PRO A 146 1.69 -4.89 9.50
CA PRO A 146 2.50 -6.11 9.61
C PRO A 146 1.87 -7.18 10.51
N ASP A 147 1.15 -6.80 11.56
CA ASP A 147 0.50 -7.78 12.44
C ASP A 147 -0.70 -8.43 11.76
N GLY A 148 -1.53 -7.62 11.08
CA GLY A 148 -2.65 -8.16 10.33
C GLY A 148 -2.16 -9.07 9.22
N TYR A 149 -1.10 -8.67 8.50
CA TYR A 149 -0.49 -9.49 7.46
C TYR A 149 -0.03 -10.85 7.99
N GLU A 150 0.70 -10.88 9.11
CA GLU A 150 1.15 -12.13 9.73
C GLU A 150 -0.03 -12.97 10.27
N TYR A 151 -1.10 -12.33 10.72
CA TYR A 151 -2.30 -13.05 11.12
C TYR A 151 -2.97 -13.75 9.92
N THR A 152 -2.86 -13.20 8.71
CA THR A 152 -3.38 -13.84 7.50
C THR A 152 -2.55 -15.02 6.98
N THR A 153 -1.27 -15.11 7.34
CA THR A 153 -0.41 -16.24 6.98
C THR A 153 -0.55 -17.41 7.95
N THR A 154 -0.92 -17.14 9.21
CA THR A 154 -0.91 -18.13 10.29
C THR A 154 -2.28 -18.53 10.81
N THR A 155 -3.29 -17.64 10.77
CA THR A 155 -4.56 -17.85 11.50
C THR A 155 -5.80 -17.64 10.64
N ASP A 156 -5.99 -16.45 10.07
CA ASP A 156 -7.18 -16.13 9.27
C ASP A 156 -6.79 -15.39 7.99
N ARG A 157 -6.74 -16.12 6.88
CA ARG A 157 -6.38 -15.59 5.57
C ARG A 157 -7.25 -14.41 5.13
N LEU A 158 -8.50 -14.33 5.59
CA LEU A 158 -9.44 -13.28 5.19
C LEU A 158 -9.47 -12.09 6.16
N TRP A 159 -8.58 -12.07 7.16
CA TRP A 159 -8.45 -10.97 8.10
C TRP A 159 -8.10 -9.66 7.39
N ARG A 160 -8.85 -8.60 7.70
CA ARG A 160 -8.73 -7.29 7.05
C ARG A 160 -8.02 -6.25 7.92
N LYS A 161 -8.37 -6.18 9.20
CA LYS A 161 -8.04 -5.10 10.13
C LYS A 161 -6.62 -5.20 10.66
N ASN A 162 -6.17 -4.28 11.52
CA ASN A 162 -4.95 -4.49 12.30
C ASN A 162 -5.19 -5.53 13.42
N ARG A 163 -4.19 -5.73 14.29
CA ARG A 163 -4.26 -6.67 15.43
C ARG A 163 -4.32 -5.97 16.79
N ASN A 164 -5.04 -4.86 16.86
CA ASN A 164 -5.52 -4.34 18.15
C ASN A 164 -6.63 -5.26 18.70
N SER A 165 -6.18 -6.38 19.26
CA SER A 165 -6.95 -7.59 19.56
C SER A 165 -8.06 -7.35 20.61
N PRO A 166 -9.18 -8.09 20.57
CA PRO A 166 -9.49 -9.20 19.66
C PRO A 166 -10.08 -8.80 18.31
N LEU A 167 -10.62 -7.59 18.18
CA LEU A 167 -11.40 -7.19 17.01
C LEU A 167 -10.58 -6.47 15.95
N GLY A 168 -9.59 -5.66 16.32
CA GLY A 168 -8.85 -4.81 15.39
C GLY A 168 -9.67 -3.66 14.82
N ILE A 169 -8.97 -2.74 14.15
CA ILE A 169 -9.50 -1.52 13.54
C ILE A 169 -9.13 -1.48 12.05
N ASP A 170 -10.05 -0.98 11.22
CA ASP A 170 -9.80 -0.73 9.81
C ASP A 170 -8.88 0.49 9.65
N LEU A 171 -7.62 0.25 9.28
CA LEU A 171 -6.62 1.30 9.14
C LEU A 171 -7.00 2.34 8.08
N ASN A 172 -7.69 1.94 7.01
CA ASN A 172 -8.15 2.87 5.96
C ASN A 172 -9.47 3.60 6.34
N ARG A 173 -9.88 3.51 7.61
CA ARG A 173 -10.91 4.35 8.23
C ARG A 173 -10.38 5.16 9.40
N ASN A 174 -9.12 4.94 9.80
CA ASN A 174 -8.56 5.50 11.02
C ASN A 174 -7.72 6.78 10.79
N PHE A 175 -7.61 7.28 9.56
CA PHE A 175 -6.92 8.55 9.26
C PHE A 175 -7.74 9.77 9.73
N GLY A 176 -7.05 10.86 10.07
CA GLY A 176 -7.70 12.03 10.68
C GLY A 176 -8.42 13.00 9.76
N TYR A 177 -8.36 12.85 8.43
CA TYR A 177 -9.09 13.73 7.53
C TYR A 177 -10.55 13.27 7.41
N LYS A 178 -11.49 14.11 7.89
CA LYS A 178 -12.94 13.82 7.88
C LYS A 178 -13.31 12.53 8.61
N TRP A 179 -12.52 12.15 9.60
CA TRP A 179 -12.73 10.92 10.39
C TRP A 179 -14.10 10.89 11.06
N GLU A 180 -14.63 12.04 11.47
CA GLU A 180 -15.92 12.20 12.11
C GLU A 180 -17.10 11.86 11.17
N VAL A 181 -16.90 11.94 9.85
CA VAL A 181 -17.94 11.63 8.86
C VAL A 181 -18.12 10.13 8.74
N GLU A 182 -19.34 9.68 9.01
CA GLU A 182 -19.72 8.27 8.80
C GLU A 182 -20.13 8.05 7.35
N VAL A 183 -19.41 7.15 6.68
CA VAL A 183 -19.68 6.79 5.29
C VAL A 183 -20.54 5.53 5.22
N ASN A 184 -20.40 4.62 6.19
CA ASN A 184 -21.23 3.43 6.33
C ASN A 184 -21.58 3.14 7.81
N PRO A 185 -22.67 2.39 8.08
CA PRO A 185 -23.07 2.05 9.45
C PRO A 185 -22.02 1.27 10.25
N ASP A 186 -21.24 0.42 9.56
CA ASP A 186 -20.23 -0.43 10.20
C ASP A 186 -19.00 0.35 10.69
N ASP A 187 -18.81 1.60 10.25
CA ASP A 187 -17.70 2.46 10.70
C ASP A 187 -17.70 2.64 12.23
N LYS A 188 -18.87 2.60 12.88
CA LYS A 188 -19.02 2.70 14.34
C LYS A 188 -19.11 1.37 15.07
N ASN A 189 -19.27 0.25 14.36
CA ASN A 189 -19.48 -1.06 14.95
C ASN A 189 -18.12 -1.73 15.20
N PRO A 190 -17.67 -1.98 16.44
CA PRO A 190 -16.39 -2.65 16.71
C PRO A 190 -16.24 -4.02 16.04
N GLU A 191 -17.35 -4.73 15.82
CA GLU A 191 -17.39 -6.02 15.14
C GLU A 191 -17.39 -5.89 13.60
N GLY A 192 -17.64 -4.69 13.08
CA GLY A 192 -17.66 -4.40 11.65
C GLY A 192 -16.27 -4.48 11.01
N ASP A 193 -16.25 -4.88 9.73
CA ASP A 193 -15.03 -4.93 8.90
C ASP A 193 -14.44 -3.53 8.64
N THR A 194 -15.27 -2.49 8.70
CA THR A 194 -14.89 -1.08 8.49
C THR A 194 -14.80 -0.27 9.78
N TYR A 195 -14.77 -0.92 10.95
CA TYR A 195 -14.70 -0.21 12.23
C TYR A 195 -13.55 0.82 12.25
N ARG A 196 -13.88 2.11 12.39
CA ARG A 196 -12.94 3.23 12.24
C ARG A 196 -12.07 3.50 13.47
N GLY A 197 -12.30 2.75 14.55
CA GLY A 197 -11.66 2.95 15.84
C GLY A 197 -12.36 3.98 16.73
N PRO A 198 -11.86 4.17 17.97
CA PRO A 198 -12.46 5.09 18.95
C PRO A 198 -12.15 6.58 18.68
N SER A 199 -11.07 6.87 17.93
CA SER A 199 -10.67 8.23 17.55
C SER A 199 -9.83 8.21 16.27
N ALA A 200 -9.75 9.37 15.60
CA ALA A 200 -8.80 9.58 14.52
C ALA A 200 -7.37 9.24 14.99
N PHE A 201 -6.64 8.50 14.16
CA PHE A 201 -5.29 8.03 14.45
C PHE A 201 -5.19 7.30 15.79
N SER A 202 -6.20 6.51 16.18
CA SER A 202 -6.09 5.67 17.39
C SER A 202 -4.96 4.64 17.25
N GLU A 203 -4.75 4.11 16.04
CA GLU A 203 -3.82 3.01 15.77
C GLU A 203 -2.40 3.52 15.47
N GLN A 204 -1.39 2.75 15.90
CA GLN A 204 0.02 3.11 15.67
C GLN A 204 0.36 3.05 14.18
N GLU A 205 -0.22 2.08 13.46
CA GLU A 205 0.01 1.90 12.03
C GLU A 205 -0.48 3.11 11.22
N SER A 206 -1.70 3.59 11.48
CA SER A 206 -2.26 4.75 10.79
C SER A 206 -1.52 6.05 11.16
N LYS A 207 -1.10 6.19 12.43
CA LYS A 207 -0.22 7.29 12.89
C LYS A 207 1.10 7.32 12.15
N ALA A 208 1.75 6.17 11.98
CA ALA A 208 3.03 6.05 11.29
C ALA A 208 2.94 6.57 9.85
N ILE A 209 1.92 6.13 9.11
CA ILE A 209 1.69 6.61 7.73
C ILE A 209 1.31 8.09 7.72
N GLY A 210 0.43 8.55 8.63
CA GLY A 210 0.07 9.95 8.76
C GLY A 210 1.27 10.87 9.03
N ASN A 211 2.19 10.44 9.89
CA ASN A 211 3.43 11.15 10.19
C ASN A 211 4.36 11.20 8.98
N LEU A 212 4.52 10.09 8.24
CA LEU A 212 5.30 10.07 6.99
C LEU A 212 4.75 11.06 5.97
N LEU A 213 3.43 11.07 5.75
CA LEU A 213 2.79 11.99 4.82
C LEU A 213 2.98 13.45 5.26
N LYS A 214 2.87 13.72 6.57
CA LYS A 214 3.10 15.05 7.15
C LYS A 214 4.56 15.50 7.00
N GLU A 215 5.52 14.61 7.24
CA GLU A 215 6.96 14.88 7.08
C GLU A 215 7.31 15.33 5.65
N HIS A 216 6.65 14.73 4.66
CA HIS A 216 6.97 14.96 3.24
C HIS A 216 5.95 15.84 2.50
N ALA A 217 4.96 16.41 3.20
CA ALA A 217 3.82 17.12 2.62
C ALA A 217 4.17 18.21 1.60
N GLN A 218 5.32 18.90 1.77
CA GLN A 218 5.74 19.99 0.88
C GLN A 218 6.48 19.52 -0.38
N THR A 219 6.85 18.24 -0.44
CA THR A 219 7.69 17.69 -1.52
C THR A 219 7.08 16.47 -2.22
N THR A 220 6.01 15.91 -1.66
CA THR A 220 5.28 14.81 -2.29
C THR A 220 4.47 15.32 -3.47
N MET A 221 4.72 14.73 -4.64
CA MET A 221 4.00 15.01 -5.88
C MET A 221 2.80 14.08 -6.07
N LEU A 222 2.95 12.83 -5.63
CA LEU A 222 1.95 11.77 -5.76
C LEU A 222 2.01 10.86 -4.52
N TYR A 223 0.85 10.60 -3.92
CA TYR A 223 0.64 9.56 -2.92
C TYR A 223 -0.25 8.47 -3.53
N VAL A 224 0.25 7.23 -3.54
CA VAL A 224 -0.45 6.06 -4.03
C VAL A 224 -0.70 5.10 -2.88
N ASP A 225 -1.96 4.72 -2.69
CA ASP A 225 -2.37 3.69 -1.74
C ASP A 225 -2.82 2.44 -2.52
N LEU A 226 -2.09 1.33 -2.35
CA LEU A 226 -2.32 0.10 -3.07
C LEU A 226 -3.23 -0.83 -2.28
N HIS A 227 -4.31 -1.22 -2.92
CA HIS A 227 -5.35 -2.07 -2.38
C HIS A 227 -5.72 -3.17 -3.39
N THR A 228 -6.48 -4.18 -2.94
CA THR A 228 -7.10 -5.18 -3.82
C THR A 228 -8.46 -5.63 -3.27
N PHE A 229 -9.43 -6.04 -4.07
CA PHE A 229 -9.47 -6.14 -5.53
C PHE A 229 -10.35 -5.03 -6.13
N GLY A 230 -10.40 -4.94 -7.46
CA GLY A 230 -11.40 -4.11 -8.14
C GLY A 230 -10.99 -3.47 -9.45
N GLU A 231 -9.73 -3.62 -9.90
CA GLU A 231 -9.22 -3.05 -11.17
C GLU A 231 -9.65 -1.58 -11.34
N THR A 232 -9.42 -0.78 -10.30
CA THR A 232 -9.95 0.57 -10.21
C THR A 232 -8.88 1.53 -9.72
N ILE A 233 -8.81 2.72 -10.33
CA ILE A 233 -8.05 3.86 -9.81
C ILE A 233 -9.05 4.86 -9.25
N LEU A 234 -9.01 5.02 -7.94
CA LEU A 234 -9.83 5.92 -7.16
C LEU A 234 -9.04 7.17 -6.83
N TYR A 235 -9.71 8.32 -6.82
CA TYR A 235 -9.12 9.59 -6.42
C TYR A 235 -10.14 10.41 -5.61
N PRO A 236 -9.68 11.37 -4.79
CA PRO A 236 -10.53 12.08 -3.84
C PRO A 236 -11.75 12.80 -4.43
N TRP A 237 -12.79 13.01 -3.63
CA TRP A 237 -12.97 12.53 -2.25
C TRP A 237 -13.70 11.18 -2.19
N SER A 238 -13.74 10.56 -1.01
CA SER A 238 -14.53 9.35 -0.72
C SER A 238 -15.62 9.53 0.34
N PHE A 239 -15.54 10.59 1.15
CA PHE A 239 -16.49 10.87 2.24
C PHE A 239 -17.68 11.74 1.79
N THR A 240 -17.64 12.29 0.56
CA THR A 240 -18.64 13.21 0.01
C THR A 240 -18.76 13.05 -1.50
N ASP A 241 -19.91 13.45 -2.05
CA ASP A 241 -20.14 13.53 -3.50
C ASP A 241 -19.61 14.85 -4.11
N GLU A 242 -19.20 15.81 -3.28
CA GLU A 242 -18.55 17.04 -3.76
C GLU A 242 -17.18 16.75 -4.37
N ALA A 243 -16.89 17.38 -5.51
CA ALA A 243 -15.59 17.23 -6.15
C ALA A 243 -14.47 17.87 -5.32
N ALA A 244 -13.30 17.22 -5.27
CA ALA A 244 -12.10 17.84 -4.73
C ALA A 244 -11.70 19.09 -5.55
N PRO A 245 -11.10 20.12 -4.92
CA PRO A 245 -10.68 21.33 -5.63
C PRO A 245 -9.78 21.06 -6.86
N ASN A 246 -8.99 19.98 -6.82
CA ASN A 246 -8.09 19.54 -7.89
C ASN A 246 -8.60 18.31 -8.66
N ALA A 247 -9.90 18.00 -8.59
CA ALA A 247 -10.47 16.78 -9.16
C ALA A 247 -10.16 16.56 -10.65
N ALA A 248 -10.13 17.63 -11.47
CA ALA A 248 -9.78 17.52 -12.88
C ALA A 248 -8.34 17.04 -13.10
N TRP A 249 -7.41 17.53 -12.27
CA TRP A 249 -6.02 17.09 -12.31
C TRP A 249 -5.87 15.63 -11.88
N SER A 250 -6.47 15.26 -10.73
CA SER A 250 -6.42 13.89 -10.22
C SER A 250 -7.06 12.88 -11.19
N ARG A 251 -8.16 13.27 -11.86
CA ARG A 251 -8.78 12.47 -12.91
C ARG A 251 -7.82 12.24 -14.08
N SER A 252 -7.18 13.29 -14.59
CA SER A 252 -6.23 13.17 -15.71
C SER A 252 -5.07 12.22 -15.38
N VAL A 253 -4.52 12.32 -14.16
CA VAL A 253 -3.49 11.39 -13.67
C VAL A 253 -4.02 9.95 -13.60
N ALA A 254 -5.24 9.74 -13.11
CA ALA A 254 -5.87 8.43 -13.04
C ALA A 254 -6.16 7.83 -14.43
N GLU A 255 -6.59 8.64 -15.39
CA GLU A 255 -6.83 8.25 -16.79
C GLU A 255 -5.53 7.80 -17.47
N GLU A 256 -4.46 8.57 -17.34
CA GLU A 256 -3.15 8.19 -17.90
C GLU A 256 -2.54 6.96 -17.20
N GLY A 257 -2.73 6.84 -15.88
CA GLY A 257 -2.36 5.64 -15.15
C GLY A 257 -3.10 4.39 -15.65
N ALA A 258 -4.42 4.47 -15.81
CA ALA A 258 -5.25 3.38 -16.34
C ALA A 258 -4.86 3.03 -17.78
N ARG A 259 -4.57 4.04 -18.61
CA ARG A 259 -4.06 3.84 -19.98
C ARG A 259 -2.71 3.12 -19.98
N GLY A 260 -1.79 3.52 -19.11
CA GLY A 260 -0.49 2.86 -18.97
C GLY A 260 -0.63 1.38 -18.61
N ILE A 261 -1.52 1.05 -17.65
CA ILE A 261 -1.83 -0.33 -17.27
C ILE A 261 -2.40 -1.10 -18.46
N LEU A 262 -3.37 -0.53 -19.19
CA LEU A 262 -3.98 -1.16 -20.36
C LEU A 262 -2.93 -1.48 -21.43
N LEU A 263 -2.07 -0.53 -21.76
CA LEU A 263 -1.02 -0.71 -22.79
C LEU A 263 0.01 -1.78 -22.41
N ARG A 264 0.27 -1.97 -21.11
CA ARG A 264 1.28 -2.94 -20.63
C ARG A 264 0.72 -4.33 -20.36
N SER A 265 -0.54 -4.42 -19.92
CA SER A 265 -1.12 -5.69 -19.43
C SER A 265 -2.35 -6.15 -20.20
N GLY A 266 -2.94 -5.31 -21.04
CA GLY A 266 -4.25 -5.54 -21.65
C GLY A 266 -5.43 -5.44 -20.68
N LYS A 267 -5.20 -5.13 -19.40
CA LYS A 267 -6.26 -5.01 -18.38
C LYS A 267 -6.84 -3.61 -18.37
N LEU A 268 -8.16 -3.53 -18.35
CA LEU A 268 -8.89 -2.28 -18.22
C LEU A 268 -9.05 -1.93 -16.74
N PHE A 269 -8.52 -0.78 -16.34
CA PHE A 269 -8.79 -0.23 -15.01
C PHE A 269 -9.82 0.88 -15.11
N LEU A 270 -10.87 0.79 -14.30
CA LEU A 270 -11.89 1.83 -14.21
C LEU A 270 -11.32 3.01 -13.43
N ASN A 271 -11.36 4.21 -13.98
CA ASN A 271 -11.14 5.42 -13.19
C ASN A 271 -12.49 5.93 -12.69
N ARG A 272 -12.64 6.14 -11.37
CA ARG A 272 -13.89 6.60 -10.79
C ARG A 272 -13.62 7.58 -9.66
N PHE A 273 -14.45 8.62 -9.58
CA PHE A 273 -14.66 9.29 -8.31
C PHE A 273 -15.18 8.27 -7.30
N VAL A 274 -14.68 8.32 -6.07
CA VAL A 274 -15.28 7.54 -4.98
C VAL A 274 -16.59 8.24 -4.61
N LYS A 275 -17.66 7.98 -5.36
CA LYS A 275 -19.01 8.29 -4.87
C LYS A 275 -19.15 7.55 -3.55
N ALA A 276 -19.60 8.21 -2.48
CA ALA A 276 -19.69 7.62 -1.15
C ALA A 276 -20.31 6.22 -1.30
N ILE A 277 -19.48 5.18 -1.18
CA ILE A 277 -19.90 3.83 -1.50
C ILE A 277 -20.80 3.46 -0.35
N LYS A 278 -22.12 3.63 -0.53
CA LYS A 278 -23.09 2.77 0.14
C LYS A 278 -22.72 1.37 -0.32
N LEU A 279 -21.90 0.71 0.49
CA LEU A 279 -21.65 -0.71 0.36
C LEU A 279 -23.00 -1.36 0.64
N ASP A 280 -23.80 -1.52 -0.42
CA ASP A 280 -24.91 -2.44 -0.39
C ASP A 280 -24.27 -3.79 -0.08
N THR A 281 -24.54 -4.23 1.14
CA THR A 281 -24.07 -5.47 1.70
C THR A 281 -24.47 -6.57 0.73
N VAL A 282 -23.51 -7.11 -0.02
CA VAL A 282 -23.69 -8.41 -0.66
C VAL A 282 -23.78 -9.39 0.49
N ARG A 283 -25.00 -9.60 0.98
CA ARG A 283 -25.33 -10.66 1.93
C ARG A 283 -24.81 -11.95 1.31
N LYS A 284 -23.89 -12.59 2.01
CA LYS A 284 -23.54 -13.99 1.77
C LYS A 284 -24.85 -14.80 1.81
N ASN A 285 -25.22 -15.37 0.67
CA ASN A 285 -26.07 -16.57 0.65
C ASN A 285 -25.15 -17.77 0.68
#